data_AF-K2EAN9-F1
#
_entry.id   AF-K2EAN9-F1
#
_cell.length_a   1.000
_cell.length_b   1.000
_cell.length_c   1.000
_cell.angle_alpha   90.00
_cell.angle_beta   90.00
_cell.angle_gamma   90.00
#
_symmetry.space_group_name_H-M   'P 1'
#
loop_
_entity.id
_entity.type
_entity.pdbx_description
1 polymer ?
#
loop_
_entity_poly.entity_id
_entity_poly.type
_entity_poly.pdbx_seq_one_letter_code
_entity_poly.pdbx_strand_id
1 'polypeptide(L)' 'MSELKRKKNESFEAFIRRVKQQWQRSGKILQARKIQYFTPKQSKNVKRKLTVKKVKNITKTDLLRKTGKLPEEDYKKKRR' A
#
# COMPACT_ATOMS: atom_id res chain seq x y z
N MET A 1 -1.64 -15.85 12.73
CA MET A 1 -0.31 -16.47 12.77
C MET A 1 0.02 -16.93 11.37
N SER A 2 1.20 -16.58 10.84
CA SER A 2 1.60 -17.00 9.49
C SER A 2 2.16 -18.42 9.55
N GLU A 3 1.30 -19.42 9.37
CA GLU A 3 1.65 -20.85 9.37
C GLU A 3 2.38 -21.26 8.07
N LEU A 4 3.39 -20.48 7.68
CA LEU A 4 4.24 -20.79 6.55
C LEU A 4 5.29 -21.79 6.99
N LYS A 5 5.14 -23.03 6.56
CA LYS A 5 6.18 -24.07 6.70
C LYS A 5 7.16 -24.00 5.52
N ARG A 6 8.40 -24.44 5.77
CA ARG A 6 9.42 -24.58 4.74
C ARG A 6 9.04 -25.76 3.83
N LYS A 7 9.13 -25.57 2.51
CA LYS A 7 8.90 -26.66 1.56
C LYS A 7 10.15 -27.54 1.46
N LYS A 8 9.98 -28.84 1.21
CA LYS A 8 11.11 -29.75 0.92
C LYS A 8 11.80 -29.24 -0.35
N ASN A 9 13.13 -29.18 -0.33
CA ASN A 9 14.00 -28.64 -1.41
C ASN A 9 13.95 -27.11 -1.61
N GLU A 10 13.46 -26.35 -0.63
CA GLU A 10 13.51 -24.88 -0.67
C GLU A 10 14.76 -24.33 0.07
N SER A 11 15.47 -23.37 -0.53
CA SER A 11 16.51 -22.60 0.16
C SER A 11 15.90 -21.73 1.27
N PHE A 12 16.62 -21.55 2.38
CA PHE A 12 16.16 -20.73 3.51
C PHE A 12 15.79 -19.29 3.08
N GLU A 13 16.55 -18.71 2.15
CA GLU A 13 16.30 -17.35 1.67
C GLU A 13 14.99 -17.24 0.89
N ALA A 14 14.68 -18.23 0.04
CA ALA A 14 13.43 -18.30 -0.70
C ALA A 14 12.22 -18.39 0.25
N PHE A 15 12.37 -19.17 1.33
CA PHE A 15 11.37 -19.28 2.39
C PHE A 15 11.12 -17.93 3.06
N ILE A 16 12.17 -17.25 3.51
CA ILE A 16 12.08 -15.93 4.15
C ILE A 16 11.47 -14.89 3.20
N ARG A 17 11.82 -14.92 1.91
CA ARG A 17 11.22 -14.03 0.91
C ARG A 17 9.70 -14.23 0.81
N ARG A 18 9.23 -15.47 0.80
CA ARG A 18 7.79 -15.78 0.80
C ARG A 18 7.12 -15.28 2.07
N VAL A 19 7.73 -15.51 3.24
CA VAL A 19 7.19 -15.05 4.53
C VAL A 19 7.04 -13.52 4.53
N LYS A 20 8.08 -12.79 4.10
CA LYS A 20 8.04 -11.32 3.99
C LYS A 20 6.95 -10.84 3.04
N GLN A 21 6.83 -11.45 1.86
CA GLN A 21 5.76 -11.10 0.90
C GLN A 21 4.37 -11.38 1.47
N GLN A 22 4.17 -12.49 2.19
CA GLN A 22 2.88 -12.80 2.80
C GLN A 22 2.52 -11.81 3.90
N TRP A 23 3.49 -11.41 4.74
CA TRP A 23 3.26 -10.38 5.74
C TRP A 23 2.91 -9.03 5.12
N GLN A 24 3.58 -8.66 4.03
CA GLN A 24 3.26 -7.43 3.27
C GLN A 24 1.85 -7.49 2.66
N ARG A 25 1.50 -8.59 1.98
CA ARG A 25 0.17 -8.80 1.38
C ARG A 25 -0.95 -8.80 2.41
N SER A 26 -0.73 -9.46 3.56
CA SER A 26 -1.71 -9.51 4.64
C SER A 26 -1.94 -8.15 5.33
N GLY A 27 -1.07 -7.17 5.10
CA GLY A 27 -1.16 -5.84 5.71
C GLY A 27 -0.96 -5.81 7.23
N LYS A 28 -0.66 -6.95 7.88
CA LYS A 28 -0.53 -7.04 9.34
C LYS A 28 0.55 -6.13 9.89
N ILE A 29 1.67 -6.00 9.19
CA ILE A 29 2.76 -5.08 9.56
C ILE A 29 2.26 -3.62 9.52
N LEU A 30 1.50 -3.25 8.49
CA LEU A 30 0.95 -1.90 8.36
C LEU A 30 -0.07 -1.62 9.46
N GLN A 31 -0.93 -2.60 9.77
CA GLN A 31 -1.90 -2.47 10.85
C GLN A 31 -1.22 -2.33 12.21
N ALA A 32 -0.21 -3.16 12.51
CA ALA A 32 0.55 -3.08 13.74
C ALA A 32 1.18 -1.68 13.94
N ARG A 33 1.78 -1.12 12.88
CA ARG A 33 2.32 0.25 12.89
C ARG A 33 1.23 1.32 13.06
N LYS A 34 0.06 1.12 12.45
CA LYS A 34 -1.07 2.06 12.53
C LYS A 34 -1.66 2.15 13.94
N ILE A 35 -1.73 1.03 14.67
CA ILE A 35 -2.29 0.97 16.03
C ILE A 35 -1.24 1.12 17.13
N GLN A 36 0.04 1.30 16.78
CA GLN A 36 1.14 1.42 17.74
C GLN A 36 0.93 2.59 18.72
N TYR A 37 0.25 3.65 18.27
CA TYR A 37 -0.02 4.84 19.07
C TYR A 37 -1.51 5.20 19.03
N PHE A 38 -1.97 5.87 20.08
CA PHE A 38 -3.31 6.44 20.09
C PHE A 38 -3.45 7.51 19.01
N THR A 39 -4.49 7.38 18.19
CA THR A 39 -4.81 8.36 17.14
C THR A 39 -6.21 8.92 17.40
N PRO A 40 -6.36 10.23 17.67
CA PRO A 40 -7.67 10.81 17.89
C PRO A 40 -8.50 10.83 16.61
N LYS A 41 -9.83 10.87 16.76
CA LYS A 41 -10.76 10.95 15.64
C LYS A 41 -10.55 12.26 14.87
N GLN A 42 -10.39 12.17 13.56
CA GLN A 42 -10.22 13.35 12.70
C GLN A 42 -11.46 14.26 12.70
N SER A 43 -11.24 15.58 12.79
CA SER A 43 -12.29 16.60 12.68
C SER A 43 -12.85 16.70 11.25
N LYS A 44 -14.04 17.29 11.09
CA LYS A 44 -14.69 17.48 9.79
C LYS A 44 -13.82 18.30 8.82
N ASN A 45 -13.16 19.34 9.31
CA ASN A 45 -12.29 20.21 8.51
C ASN A 45 -11.06 19.46 7.99
N VAL A 46 -10.40 18.67 8.85
CA VAL A 46 -9.24 17.85 8.46
C VAL A 46 -9.65 16.84 7.39
N LYS A 47 -10.78 16.14 7.59
CA LYS A 47 -11.31 15.19 6.58
C LYS A 47 -11.56 15.88 5.24
N ARG A 48 -12.22 17.05 5.24
CA ARG A 48 -12.48 17.83 4.01
C ARG A 48 -11.19 18.18 3.28
N LYS A 49 -10.18 18.70 3.99
CA LYS A 49 -8.88 19.06 3.41
C LYS A 49 -8.17 17.85 2.78
N LEU A 50 -8.18 16.70 3.46
CA LEU A 50 -7.61 15.46 2.95
C LEU A 50 -8.33 14.97 1.69
N THR A 51 -9.67 15.00 1.68
CA THR A 51 -10.48 14.61 0.52
C THR A 51 -10.21 15.50 -0.69
N VAL A 52 -10.17 16.83 -0.50
CA VAL A 52 -9.87 17.77 -1.59
C VAL A 52 -8.48 17.51 -2.17
N LYS A 53 -7.47 17.29 -1.33
CA LYS A 53 -6.12 16.94 -1.79
C LYS A 53 -6.11 15.64 -2.59
N LYS A 54 -6.82 14.62 -2.12
CA LYS A 54 -6.95 13.32 -2.82
C LYS A 54 -7.59 13.50 -4.20
N VAL A 55 -8.70 14.25 -4.29
CA VAL A 55 -9.40 14.50 -5.55
C VAL A 55 -8.49 15.24 -6.53
N LYS A 56 -7.80 16.31 -6.09
CA LYS A 56 -6.85 17.05 -6.93
C LYS A 56 -5.75 16.16 -7.53
N ASN A 57 -5.23 15.22 -6.74
CA ASN A 57 -4.21 14.29 -7.22
C ASN A 57 -4.79 13.33 -8.27
N ILE A 58 -5.98 12.77 -8.01
CA ILE A 58 -6.66 11.86 -8.95
C ILE A 58 -6.93 12.58 -10.27
N THR A 59 -7.53 13.78 -10.22
CA THR A 59 -7.85 14.55 -11.44
C THR A 59 -6.60 14.90 -12.22
N LYS A 60 -5.51 15.32 -11.55
CA LYS A 60 -4.22 15.58 -12.20
C LYS A 60 -3.68 14.31 -12.89
N THR A 61 -3.67 13.18 -12.20
CA THR A 61 -3.19 11.92 -12.79
C THR A 61 -4.04 11.45 -13.96
N ASP A 62 -5.35 11.65 -13.90
CA ASP A 62 -6.26 11.25 -14.98
C ASP A 62 -6.10 12.15 -16.20
N LEU A 63 -5.87 13.46 -16.02
CA LEU A 63 -5.54 14.37 -17.12
C LEU A 63 -4.20 14.00 -17.78
N LEU A 64 -3.17 13.72 -17.00
CA LEU A 64 -1.86 13.29 -17.53
C LEU A 64 -1.97 11.96 -18.29
N ARG A 65 -2.78 11.02 -17.78
CA ARG A 65 -3.04 9.75 -18.46
C ARG A 65 -3.77 9.97 -19.80
N LYS A 66 -4.81 10.81 -19.83
CA LYS A 66 -5.57 11.13 -21.05
C LYS A 66 -4.72 11.83 -22.11
N THR A 67 -3.78 12.67 -21.69
CA THR A 67 -2.90 13.43 -22.58
C THR A 67 -1.63 12.66 -22.99
N GLY A 68 -1.45 11.42 -22.52
CA GLY A 68 -0.25 10.61 -22.78
C GLY A 68 1.03 11.11 -22.11
N LYS A 69 0.94 12.14 -21.26
CA LYS A 69 2.08 12.76 -20.54
C LYS A 69 2.34 12.15 -19.17
N LEU A 70 1.65 11.06 -18.83
CA LEU A 70 1.94 10.36 -17.59
C LEU A 70 3.33 9.71 -17.71
N PRO A 71 4.22 9.83 -16.72
CA PRO A 71 5.52 9.14 -16.76
C PRO A 71 5.34 7.62 -16.79
N GLU A 72 6.24 6.91 -17.48
CA GLU A 72 6.22 5.44 -17.60
C GLU A 72 6.18 4.72 -16.24
N GLU A 73 6.85 5.28 -15.23
CA GLU A 73 6.85 4.76 -13.86
C GLU A 73 5.47 4.80 -13.19
N ASP A 74 4.63 5.79 -13.55
CA ASP A 74 3.33 6.05 -12.95
C ASP A 74 2.17 5.27 -13.61
N TYR A 75 2.40 4.65 -14.79
CA TYR A 75 1.38 3.80 -15.42
C TYR A 75 1.15 2.51 -14.65
N LYS A 76 2.15 2.03 -13.91
CA LYS A 76 2.03 0.83 -13.09
C LYS A 76 1.24 1.15 -11.83
N LYS A 77 -0.09 1.25 -11.95
CA LYS A 77 -0.99 0.92 -10.84
C LYS A 77 -0.69 -0.53 -10.47
N LYS A 78 0.18 -0.77 -9.48
CA LYS A 78 0.21 -2.04 -8.76
C LYS A 78 -1.22 -2.27 -8.27
N ARG A 79 -1.98 -3.10 -8.98
CA ARG A 79 -3.24 -3.64 -8.47
C ARG A 79 -2.87 -4.27 -7.12
N ARG A 80 -3.46 -3.71 -6.06
CA ARG A 80 -3.29 -4.23 -4.70
C ARG A 80 -3.85 -5.63 -4.62
#